data_AF-E7QVD0-F1
#
_entry.id   AF-E7QVD0-F1
#
_cell.length_a   1.000
_cell.length_b   1.000
_cell.length_c   1.000
_cell.angle_alpha   90.00
_cell.angle_beta   90.00
_cell.angle_gamma   90.00
#
_symmetry.space_group_name_H-M   'P 1'
#
loop_
_entity.id
_entity.type
_entity.pdbx_description
1 polymer ?
#
loop_
_entity_poly.entity_id
_entity_poly.type
_entity_poly.pdbx_seq_one_letter_code
_entity_poly.pdbx_strand_id
1 'polypeptide(L)'
;MIVGGLFLLGTVATAPVYRYTSTRRQNFTASPIHFGVALLVLFTAAVHFYLYFEHGEQIMALAGLGFLGGIGLFFIDVNRLYLYGVGILYTAVQILLWITDGMPHVGSFGLIDKVVQVLLIIALGFLLLRHRQRARH
;
A
#
# COMPACT_ATOMS: atom_id res chain seq x y z
N MET A 1 33.95 50.10 -25.96
CA MET A 1 32.84 49.61 -25.12
C MET A 1 33.23 48.23 -24.58
N ILE A 2 33.32 48.12 -23.25
CA ILE A 2 33.17 46.93 -22.38
C ILE A 2 33.93 45.65 -22.85
N VAL A 3 35.17 45.39 -22.43
CA VAL A 3 35.64 44.83 -21.12
C VAL A 3 35.18 43.39 -20.85
N GLY A 4 36.16 42.51 -20.69
CA GLY A 4 36.11 41.32 -19.82
C GLY A 4 35.80 40.03 -20.56
N GLY A 5 36.60 38.97 -20.50
CA GLY A 5 37.77 38.69 -19.71
C GLY A 5 38.21 37.28 -20.06
N LEU A 6 39.48 37.16 -20.43
CA LEU A 6 40.27 35.95 -20.46
C LEU A 6 40.12 35.23 -19.10
N PHE A 7 39.94 33.91 -19.06
CA PHE A 7 40.90 32.98 -18.44
C PHE A 7 40.43 31.53 -18.56
N LEU A 8 41.42 30.70 -18.91
CA LEU A 8 41.33 29.34 -19.38
C LEU A 8 41.33 28.33 -18.22
N LEU A 9 40.68 27.19 -18.49
CA LEU A 9 41.10 25.81 -18.20
C LEU A 9 41.93 25.53 -16.93
N GLY A 10 41.31 24.72 -16.07
CA GLY A 10 41.91 23.44 -15.69
C GLY A 10 42.32 23.30 -14.23
N THR A 11 41.49 22.64 -13.43
CA THR A 11 41.96 21.60 -12.49
C THR A 11 40.86 20.56 -12.26
N VAL A 12 41.29 19.30 -12.33
CA VAL A 12 40.53 18.09 -12.06
C VAL A 12 40.04 18.09 -10.62
N ALA A 13 38.72 18.11 -10.42
CA ALA A 13 38.09 17.58 -9.23
C ALA A 13 37.16 16.45 -9.66
N THR A 14 37.73 15.26 -9.74
CA THR A 14 37.03 13.98 -9.80
C THR A 14 36.21 13.79 -8.52
N ALA A 15 35.08 14.48 -8.41
CA ALA A 15 34.04 14.11 -7.46
C ALA A 15 33.21 13.00 -8.12
N PRO A 16 33.18 11.77 -7.58
CA PRO A 16 32.42 10.71 -8.19
C PRO A 16 30.94 11.00 -7.96
N VAL A 17 30.27 11.57 -8.97
CA VAL A 17 28.81 11.77 -8.98
C VAL A 17 28.07 10.43 -9.16
N TYR A 18 28.79 9.30 -9.14
CA TYR A 18 28.22 7.96 -9.15
C TYR A 18 27.78 7.45 -7.76
N ARG A 19 27.70 8.32 -6.76
CA ARG A 19 27.27 7.95 -5.41
C ARG A 19 25.78 8.21 -5.15
N TYR A 20 24.94 7.83 -6.11
CA TYR A 20 23.49 7.70 -5.91
C TYR A 20 22.96 6.28 -6.16
N THR A 21 23.85 5.28 -6.25
CA THR A 21 23.47 3.87 -6.21
C THR A 21 24.10 3.17 -5.01
N SER A 22 23.86 3.76 -3.84
CA SER A 22 23.84 3.01 -2.59
C SER A 22 22.49 3.22 -1.93
N THR A 23 21.41 3.00 -2.69
CA THR A 23 20.12 2.63 -2.10
C THR A 23 20.32 1.26 -1.48
N ARG A 24 20.89 1.27 -0.29
CA ARG A 24 20.48 0.49 0.87
C ARG A 24 19.40 -0.51 0.45
N ARG A 25 19.80 -1.70 -0.02
CA ARG A 25 19.04 -2.92 0.28
C ARG A 25 19.06 -2.99 1.80
N GLN A 26 18.24 -2.16 2.46
CA GLN A 26 17.79 -2.43 3.79
C GLN A 26 17.07 -3.73 3.61
N ASN A 27 17.68 -4.82 4.06
CA ASN A 27 17.05 -6.12 4.14
C ASN A 27 15.63 -5.85 4.63
N PHE A 28 14.64 -6.01 3.74
CA PHE A 28 13.26 -5.72 4.02
C PHE A 28 12.89 -6.68 5.13
N THR A 29 12.98 -6.23 6.38
CA THR A 29 12.64 -7.08 7.51
C THR A 29 11.14 -6.99 7.56
N ALA A 30 10.49 -7.81 6.73
CA ALA A 30 9.06 -7.99 6.73
C ALA A 30 8.70 -8.45 8.14
N SER A 31 8.41 -7.48 9.01
CA SER A 31 8.04 -7.80 10.38
C SER A 31 6.76 -8.62 10.34
N PRO A 32 6.51 -9.50 11.31
CA PRO A 32 5.35 -10.41 11.31
C PRO A 32 4.02 -9.74 10.95
N ILE A 33 3.83 -8.46 11.33
CA ILE A 33 2.64 -7.68 10.99
C ILE A 33 2.47 -7.40 9.48
N HIS A 34 3.54 -7.24 8.69
CA HIS A 34 3.40 -7.05 7.23
C HIS A 34 2.91 -8.33 6.55
N PHE A 35 3.38 -9.49 7.03
CA PHE A 35 2.82 -10.78 6.62
C PHE A 35 1.37 -10.92 7.05
N GLY A 36 1.04 -10.55 8.28
CA GLY A 36 -0.35 -10.52 8.76
C GLY A 36 -1.25 -9.65 7.88
N VAL A 37 -0.82 -8.42 7.56
CA VAL A 37 -1.53 -7.53 6.63
C VAL A 37 -1.70 -8.17 5.26
N ALA A 38 -0.64 -8.75 4.69
CA ALA A 38 -0.72 -9.42 3.39
C ALA A 38 -1.73 -10.57 3.42
N LEU A 39 -1.74 -11.39 4.48
CA LEU A 39 -2.71 -12.46 4.66
C LEU A 39 -4.14 -11.96 4.78
N LEU A 40 -4.39 -10.89 5.56
CA LEU A 40 -5.72 -10.27 5.68
C LEU A 40 -6.20 -9.74 4.33
N VAL A 41 -5.34 -9.05 3.57
CA VAL A 41 -5.66 -8.54 2.23
C VAL A 41 -5.97 -9.67 1.25
N LEU A 42 -5.17 -10.74 1.26
CA LEU A 42 -5.38 -11.90 0.39
C LEU A 42 -6.66 -12.65 0.74
N PHE A 43 -6.97 -12.80 2.03
CA PHE A 43 -8.23 -13.39 2.48
C PHE A 43 -9.42 -12.57 1.95
N THR A 44 -9.40 -11.25 2.16
CA THR A 44 -10.48 -10.38 1.69
C THR A 44 -10.60 -10.41 0.16
N ALA A 45 -9.50 -10.39 -0.58
CA ALA A 45 -9.54 -10.54 -2.04
C ALA A 45 -10.17 -11.88 -2.47
N ALA A 46 -9.83 -12.98 -1.80
CA ALA A 46 -10.40 -14.29 -2.07
C ALA A 46 -11.91 -14.32 -1.81
N VAL A 47 -12.40 -13.71 -0.72
CA VAL A 47 -13.84 -13.62 -0.45
C VAL A 47 -14.57 -12.84 -1.55
N HIS A 48 -14.02 -11.72 -2.01
CA HIS A 48 -14.64 -10.93 -3.07
C HIS A 48 -14.70 -11.69 -4.41
N PHE A 49 -13.64 -12.43 -4.75
CA PHE A 49 -13.70 -13.30 -5.93
C PHE A 49 -14.66 -14.46 -5.75
N TYR A 50 -14.74 -15.07 -4.57
CA TYR A 50 -15.73 -16.09 -4.26
C TYR A 50 -17.15 -15.56 -4.50
N LEU A 51 -17.49 -14.38 -3.95
CA LEU A 51 -18.81 -13.78 -4.14
C LEU A 51 -19.07 -13.42 -5.62
N TYR A 52 -18.05 -12.98 -6.35
CA TYR A 52 -18.15 -12.78 -7.79
C TYR A 52 -18.46 -14.08 -8.55
N PHE A 53 -17.72 -15.16 -8.29
CA PHE A 53 -17.92 -16.42 -9.01
C PHE A 53 -19.23 -17.10 -8.66
N GLU A 54 -19.66 -17.01 -7.40
CA GLU A 54 -20.89 -17.65 -6.91
C GLU A 54 -22.15 -16.86 -7.28
N HIS A 55 -22.10 -15.52 -7.23
CA HIS A 55 -23.29 -14.67 -7.38
C HIS A 55 -23.27 -13.79 -8.64
N GLY A 56 -22.18 -13.78 -9.41
CA GLY A 56 -22.05 -13.01 -10.65
C GLY A 56 -21.87 -11.51 -10.45
N GLU A 57 -21.53 -11.06 -9.24
CA GLU A 57 -21.45 -9.64 -8.87
C GLU A 57 -20.16 -8.99 -9.37
N GLN A 58 -20.21 -8.31 -10.53
CA GLN A 58 -19.02 -7.71 -11.15
C GLN A 58 -18.32 -6.69 -10.25
N ILE A 59 -19.09 -5.99 -9.40
CA ILE A 59 -18.53 -5.04 -8.43
C ILE A 59 -17.63 -5.75 -7.40
N MET A 60 -17.91 -7.02 -7.07
CA MET A 60 -17.06 -7.81 -6.18
C MET A 60 -15.75 -8.20 -6.87
N ALA A 61 -15.75 -8.51 -8.17
CA ALA A 61 -14.50 -8.73 -8.90
C ALA A 61 -13.61 -7.48 -8.88
N LEU A 62 -14.18 -6.30 -9.14
CA LEU A 62 -13.46 -5.03 -9.06
C LEU A 62 -12.91 -4.77 -7.64
N ALA A 63 -13.72 -5.07 -6.63
CA ALA A 63 -13.30 -4.93 -5.24
C ALA A 63 -12.13 -5.86 -4.88
N GLY A 64 -12.18 -7.12 -5.30
CA GLY A 64 -11.09 -8.10 -5.14
C GLY A 64 -9.82 -7.66 -5.87
N LEU A 65 -9.95 -7.15 -7.10
CA LEU A 65 -8.83 -6.59 -7.86
C LEU A 65 -8.20 -5.37 -7.18
N GLY A 66 -8.98 -4.51 -6.52
CA GLY A 66 -8.42 -3.39 -5.75
C GLY A 66 -7.53 -3.86 -4.58
N PHE A 67 -7.94 -4.91 -3.87
CA PHE A 67 -7.10 -5.51 -2.81
C PHE A 67 -5.83 -6.16 -3.37
N LEU A 68 -5.94 -6.91 -4.47
CA LEU A 68 -4.75 -7.45 -5.16
C LEU A 68 -3.84 -6.35 -5.70
N GLY A 69 -4.42 -5.25 -6.21
CA GLY A 69 -3.69 -4.06 -6.61
C GLY A 69 -2.86 -3.51 -5.45
N GLY A 70 -3.44 -3.42 -4.25
CA GLY A 70 -2.70 -3.04 -3.03
C GLY A 70 -1.49 -3.94 -2.74
N ILE A 71 -1.62 -5.25 -2.92
CA ILE A 71 -0.49 -6.20 -2.82
C ILE A 71 0.56 -5.92 -3.91
N GLY A 72 0.14 -5.69 -5.16
CA GLY A 72 1.06 -5.34 -6.25
C GLY A 72 1.85 -4.06 -5.94
N LEU A 73 1.16 -3.01 -5.48
CA LEU A 73 1.77 -1.75 -5.04
C LEU A 73 2.74 -1.96 -3.87
N PHE A 74 2.46 -2.91 -2.97
CA PHE A 74 3.36 -3.28 -1.89
C PHE A 74 4.69 -3.87 -2.41
N PHE A 75 4.64 -4.71 -3.45
CA PHE A 75 5.83 -5.36 -4.00
C PHE A 75 6.69 -4.45 -4.87
N ILE A 76 6.10 -3.48 -5.57
CA ILE A 76 6.86 -2.49 -6.36
C ILE A 76 7.39 -1.31 -5.52
N ASP A 77 7.31 -1.43 -4.19
CA ASP A 77 7.82 -0.45 -3.22
C ASP A 77 7.24 0.96 -3.35
N VAL A 78 5.93 1.06 -3.62
CA VAL A 78 5.21 2.34 -3.50
C VAL A 78 5.35 2.88 -2.08
N ASN A 79 5.45 4.21 -1.98
CA ASN A 79 5.56 4.92 -0.71
C ASN A 79 4.55 4.39 0.32
N ARG A 80 5.09 3.85 1.41
CA ARG A 80 4.36 3.12 2.44
C ARG A 80 3.32 3.97 3.14
N LEU A 81 3.56 5.27 3.28
CA LEU A 81 2.59 6.21 3.86
C LEU A 81 1.31 6.26 3.02
N TYR A 82 1.44 6.39 1.70
CA TYR A 82 0.30 6.39 0.79
C TYR A 82 -0.35 5.02 0.71
N LEU A 83 0.44 3.95 0.65
CA LEU A 83 -0.07 2.59 0.62
C LEU A 83 -0.96 2.28 1.83
N TYR A 84 -0.50 2.62 3.04
CA TYR A 84 -1.29 2.39 4.26
C TYR A 84 -2.52 3.29 4.33
N GLY A 85 -2.37 4.58 4.00
CA GLY A 85 -3.49 5.53 4.02
C GLY A 85 -4.59 5.17 3.01
N VAL A 86 -4.21 4.88 1.77
CA VAL A 86 -5.14 4.46 0.71
C VAL A 86 -5.76 3.10 1.03
N GLY A 87 -4.98 2.15 1.55
CA GLY A 87 -5.51 0.85 1.98
C GLY A 87 -6.58 0.97 3.07
N ILE A 88 -6.37 1.85 4.06
CA ILE A 88 -7.38 2.15 5.09
C ILE A 88 -8.64 2.75 4.46
N LEU A 89 -8.47 3.77 3.61
CA LEU A 89 -9.60 4.46 2.97
C LEU A 89 -10.41 3.50 2.10
N TYR A 90 -9.72 2.71 1.27
CA TYR A 90 -10.33 1.71 0.40
C TYR A 90 -11.14 0.69 1.20
N THR A 91 -10.53 0.13 2.25
CA THR A 91 -11.20 -0.86 3.11
C THR A 91 -12.40 -0.25 3.84
N ALA A 92 -12.29 0.98 4.34
CA ALA A 92 -13.40 1.66 4.99
C ALA A 92 -14.58 1.90 4.05
N VAL A 93 -14.32 2.27 2.80
CA VAL A 93 -15.35 2.43 1.76
C VAL A 93 -16.06 1.09 1.51
N GLN A 94 -15.33 -0.03 1.44
CA GLN A 94 -15.95 -1.36 1.27
C GLN A 94 -16.88 -1.74 2.43
N ILE A 95 -16.53 -1.41 3.67
CA ILE A 95 -17.41 -1.61 4.84
C ILE A 95 -18.65 -0.71 4.73
N LEU A 96 -18.47 0.57 4.42
CA LEU A 96 -19.57 1.52 4.30
C LEU A 96 -20.56 1.11 3.21
N LEU A 97 -20.04 0.76 2.02
CA LEU A 97 -20.85 0.29 0.90
C LEU A 97 -21.65 -0.96 1.28
N TRP A 98 -21.03 -1.92 1.96
CA TRP A 98 -21.71 -3.11 2.44
C TRP A 98 -22.84 -2.81 3.42
N ILE A 99 -22.65 -1.87 4.36
CA ILE A 99 -23.71 -1.46 5.28
C ILE A 99 -24.85 -0.78 4.51
N THR A 100 -24.52 0.14 3.61
CA THR A 100 -25.53 0.91 2.85
C THR A 100 -26.33 0.05 1.88
N ASP A 101 -25.75 -1.06 1.42
CA ASP A 101 -26.40 -2.04 0.55
C ASP A 101 -27.23 -3.08 1.32
N GLY A 102 -27.46 -2.86 2.62
CA GLY A 102 -28.29 -3.74 3.45
C GLY A 102 -27.56 -5.00 3.92
N MET A 103 -26.23 -4.97 4.00
CA MET A 103 -25.38 -6.07 4.47
C MET A 103 -25.57 -7.37 3.66
N PRO A 104 -25.35 -7.35 2.34
CA PRO A 104 -25.47 -8.54 1.51
C PRO A 104 -24.54 -9.64 2.02
N HIS A 105 -24.95 -10.90 1.89
CA HIS A 105 -24.14 -12.06 2.28
C HIS A 105 -23.74 -12.10 3.76
N VAL A 106 -24.49 -11.42 4.64
CA VAL A 106 -24.24 -11.41 6.10
C VAL A 106 -24.28 -12.81 6.72
N GLY A 107 -25.15 -13.70 6.19
CA GLY A 107 -25.27 -15.09 6.63
C GLY A 107 -24.20 -16.05 6.10
N SER A 108 -23.30 -15.57 5.22
CA SER A 108 -22.20 -16.36 4.64
C SER A 108 -20.84 -15.69 4.95
N PHE A 109 -19.99 -15.48 3.95
CA PHE A 109 -18.66 -14.89 4.13
C PHE A 109 -18.68 -13.36 4.28
N GLY A 110 -19.80 -12.68 4.02
CA GLY A 110 -19.88 -11.21 4.06
C GLY A 110 -19.53 -10.63 5.44
N LEU A 111 -20.07 -11.21 6.51
CA LEU A 111 -19.78 -10.76 7.88
C LEU A 111 -18.33 -11.06 8.28
N ILE A 112 -17.84 -12.27 7.99
CA ILE A 112 -16.47 -12.69 8.33
C ILE A 112 -15.46 -11.78 7.62
N ASP A 113 -15.71 -11.45 6.35
CA ASP A 113 -14.88 -10.51 5.61
C ASP A 113 -14.86 -9.13 6.27
N LYS A 114 -15.99 -8.62 6.78
CA LYS A 114 -15.99 -7.31 7.46
C LYS A 114 -15.19 -7.32 8.75
N VAL A 115 -15.19 -8.41 9.51
CA VAL A 115 -14.29 -8.57 10.66
C VAL A 115 -12.83 -8.52 10.22
N VAL A 116 -12.48 -9.22 9.15
CA VAL A 116 -11.13 -9.20 8.57
C VAL A 116 -10.74 -7.80 8.09
N GLN A 117 -11.65 -7.08 7.44
CA GLN A 117 -11.46 -5.70 6.99
C GLN A 117 -11.25 -4.73 8.16
N VAL A 118 -11.95 -4.90 9.28
CA VAL A 118 -11.71 -4.11 10.50
C VAL A 118 -10.31 -4.38 11.06
N LEU A 119 -9.90 -5.65 11.13
CA LEU A 119 -8.54 -6.01 11.55
C LEU A 119 -7.48 -5.44 10.60
N LEU A 120 -7.74 -5.43 9.30
CA LEU A 120 -6.87 -4.84 8.30
C LEU A 120 -6.71 -3.33 8.52
N ILE A 121 -7.81 -2.60 8.75
CA ILE A 121 -7.76 -1.16 9.07
C ILE A 121 -6.91 -0.91 10.31
N ILE A 122 -7.10 -1.70 11.37
CA ILE A 122 -6.32 -1.57 12.61
C ILE A 122 -4.82 -1.80 12.34
N ALA A 123 -4.48 -2.88 11.61
CA ALA A 123 -3.10 -3.22 11.31
C ALA A 123 -2.41 -2.15 10.42
N LEU A 124 -3.10 -1.65 9.40
CA LEU A 124 -2.61 -0.56 8.56
C LEU A 124 -2.49 0.75 9.34
N GLY A 125 -3.44 1.04 10.23
CA GLY A 125 -3.39 2.21 11.11
C GLY A 125 -2.18 2.17 12.04
N PHE A 126 -1.89 1.01 12.63
CA PHE A 126 -0.69 0.82 13.44
C PHE A 126 0.59 1.05 12.61
N LEU A 127 0.67 0.48 11.41
CA LEU A 127 1.83 0.68 10.51
C LEU A 127 1.99 2.15 10.10
N LEU A 128 0.89 2.85 9.83
CA LEU A 128 0.88 4.27 9.49
C LEU A 128 1.40 5.14 10.64
N LEU A 129 0.94 4.88 11.86
CA LEU A 129 1.40 5.60 13.05
C LEU A 129 2.89 5.36 13.31
N ARG A 130 3.33 4.10 13.24
CA ARG A 130 4.74 3.73 13.40
C ARG A 130 5.62 4.38 12.34
N HIS A 131 5.17 4.45 11.09
CA HIS A 131 5.88 5.11 10.01
C HIS A 131 6.05 6.61 10.29
N ARG A 132 4.99 7.29 10.77
CA ARG A 132 5.05 8.71 11.12
C ARG A 132 5.98 9.00 12.29
N GLN A 133 6.02 8.14 13.31
CA GLN A 133 6.93 8.30 14.45
C GLN A 133 8.40 8.26 14.03
N ARG A 134 8.76 7.33 13.13
CA ARG A 134 10.12 7.22 12.59
C ARG A 134 10.55 8.40 11.74
N ALA A 135 9.61 9.14 11.15
CA ALA A 135 9.92 10.32 10.34
C ALA A 135 10.09 11.60 11.18
N ARG A 136 9.78 11.55 12.48
CA ARG A 136 9.89 12.69 13.42
C ARG A 136 11.18 12.68 14.25
N HIS A 137 11.98 11.63 14.15
CA HIS A 137 13.27 11.46 14.82
C HIS A 137 14.36 11.29 13.77
#